data_AF-A0AAW9IGW5-F1
#
_entry.id   AF-A0AAW9IGW5-F1
#
_cell.length_a   1.000
_cell.length_b   1.000
_cell.length_c   1.000
_cell.angle_alpha   90.00
_cell.angle_beta   90.00
_cell.angle_gamma   90.00
#
_symmetry.space_group_name_H-M   'P 1'
#
loop_
_entity.id
_entity.type
_entity.pdbx_description
1 polymer ?
#
loop_
_entity_poly.entity_id
_entity_poly.type
_entity_poly.pdbx_seq_one_letter_code
_entity_poly.pdbx_strand_id
1 'polypeptide(L)'
;GLIGLITLPYVKSFTALIGNGINSFTNLQPVVMSILIACSFAVLIISPISTVAIGMAIQLNGLSAGAAAMGVAATTIVLVVHSWKVNKSGVTAAIGLGAMKMMMPNLFRYPIILIPILFTSALSAIPVALFNVVGTPSSAGFGLVGLVGPLASIDAGLNIFVAICVWFVIPTA
;
A
#
# COMPACT_ATOMS: atom_id res chain seq x y z
N GLY A 1 -20.54 19.06 4.72
CA GLY A 1 -21.77 19.20 5.52
C GLY A 1 -21.44 19.37 6.99
N LEU A 2 -22.35 19.96 7.78
CA LEU A 2 -22.14 20.31 9.19
C LEU A 2 -21.65 19.14 10.06
N ILE A 3 -22.22 17.95 9.88
CA ILE A 3 -21.82 16.72 10.59
C ILE A 3 -20.35 16.35 10.33
N GLY A 4 -19.90 16.52 9.08
CA GLY A 4 -18.50 16.27 8.70
C GLY A 4 -17.52 17.23 9.38
N LEU A 5 -17.89 18.49 9.59
CA LEU A 5 -17.05 19.46 10.30
C LEU A 5 -16.91 19.14 11.79
N ILE A 6 -17.98 18.60 12.41
CA ILE A 6 -17.99 18.20 13.81
C ILE A 6 -17.18 16.91 14.03
N THR A 7 -17.22 15.96 13.08
CA THR A 7 -16.45 14.72 13.17
C THR A 7 -15.01 14.85 12.69
N LEU A 8 -14.69 15.87 11.88
CA LEU A 8 -13.35 16.15 11.36
C LEU A 8 -12.23 16.13 12.41
N PRO A 9 -12.32 16.79 13.58
CA PRO A 9 -11.23 16.78 14.55
C PRO A 9 -10.92 15.38 15.09
N TYR A 10 -11.95 14.54 15.29
CA TYR A 10 -11.79 13.16 15.77
C TYR A 10 -11.18 12.24 14.70
N VAL A 11 -11.65 12.36 13.46
CA VAL A 11 -11.07 11.59 12.34
C VAL A 11 -9.64 12.03 12.07
N LYS A 12 -9.36 13.33 12.15
CA LYS A 12 -8.01 13.90 11.99
C LYS A 12 -7.05 13.41 13.09
N SER A 13 -7.46 13.41 14.36
CA SER A 13 -6.60 12.92 15.43
C SER A 13 -6.29 11.43 15.29
N PHE A 14 -7.30 10.61 14.95
CA PHE A 14 -7.13 9.18 14.76
C PHE A 14 -6.20 8.86 13.57
N THR A 15 -6.41 9.52 12.42
CA THR A 15 -5.54 9.36 11.25
C THR A 15 -4.12 9.86 11.52
N ALA A 16 -3.95 10.94 12.30
CA ALA A 16 -2.64 11.43 12.72
C ALA A 16 -1.93 10.45 13.67
N LEU A 17 -2.64 9.78 14.57
CA LEU A 17 -2.07 8.74 15.45
C LEU A 17 -1.53 7.56 14.64
N ILE A 18 -2.30 7.07 13.68
CA ILE A 18 -1.85 6.01 12.76
C ILE A 18 -0.63 6.46 11.97
N GLY A 19 -0.68 7.67 11.42
CA GLY A 19 0.43 8.27 10.71
C GLY A 19 1.70 8.33 11.56
N ASN A 20 1.62 8.85 12.79
CA ASN A 20 2.75 8.96 13.69
C ASN A 20 3.33 7.58 14.04
N GLY A 21 2.47 6.57 14.23
CA GLY A 21 2.90 5.18 14.41
C GLY A 21 3.72 4.66 13.22
N ILE A 22 3.23 4.87 11.99
CA ILE A 22 3.96 4.49 10.77
C ILE A 22 5.27 5.28 10.63
N ASN A 23 5.24 6.58 10.92
CA ASN A 23 6.42 7.43 10.84
C ASN A 23 7.51 6.99 11.83
N SER A 24 7.13 6.44 12.99
CA SER A 24 8.10 5.89 13.94
C SER A 24 8.94 4.75 13.34
N PHE A 25 8.37 3.96 12.42
CA PHE A 25 9.06 2.87 11.74
C PHE A 25 10.16 3.34 10.79
N THR A 26 10.13 4.60 10.34
CA THR A 26 11.14 5.16 9.43
C THR A 26 12.53 5.26 10.06
N ASN A 27 12.61 5.22 11.39
CA ASN A 27 13.88 5.24 12.15
C ASN A 27 14.52 3.85 12.30
N LEU A 28 13.85 2.79 11.84
CA LEU A 28 14.35 1.41 11.93
C LEU A 28 15.29 1.09 10.77
N GLN A 29 15.99 -0.03 10.87
CA GLN A 29 16.84 -0.54 9.78
C GLN A 29 16.02 -0.70 8.49
N PRO A 30 16.57 -0.38 7.29
CA PRO A 30 15.83 -0.32 6.03
C PRO A 30 14.92 -1.52 5.74
N VAL A 31 15.40 -2.75 5.97
CA VAL A 31 14.60 -3.97 5.72
C VAL A 31 13.40 -4.07 6.66
N VAL A 32 13.61 -3.84 7.96
CA VAL A 32 12.54 -3.92 8.98
C VAL A 32 11.55 -2.78 8.80
N MET A 33 12.05 -1.57 8.52
CA MET A 33 11.25 -0.41 8.16
C MET A 33 10.32 -0.74 6.98
N SER A 34 10.88 -1.24 5.87
CA SER A 34 10.10 -1.52 4.67
C SER A 34 9.00 -2.56 4.92
N ILE A 35 9.30 -3.64 5.66
CA ILE A 35 8.31 -4.67 6.00
C ILE A 35 7.15 -4.08 6.82
N LEU A 36 7.45 -3.33 7.89
CA LEU A 36 6.42 -2.79 8.77
C LEU A 36 5.55 -1.74 8.06
N ILE A 37 6.15 -0.87 7.26
CA ILE A 37 5.41 0.14 6.49
C ILE A 37 4.56 -0.53 5.42
N ALA A 38 5.10 -1.50 4.68
CA ALA A 38 4.35 -2.24 3.65
C ALA A 38 3.15 -2.97 4.27
N CYS A 39 3.34 -3.69 5.37
CA CYS A 39 2.26 -4.36 6.09
C CYS A 39 1.20 -3.38 6.61
N SER A 40 1.62 -2.22 7.13
CA SER A 40 0.69 -1.18 7.58
C SER A 40 -0.16 -0.66 6.43
N PHE A 41 0.45 -0.32 5.29
CA PHE A 41 -0.26 0.16 4.11
C PHE A 41 -1.14 -0.93 3.46
N ALA A 42 -0.75 -2.19 3.57
CA ALA A 42 -1.51 -3.34 3.11
C ALA A 42 -2.83 -3.52 3.88
N VAL A 43 -2.84 -3.25 5.18
CA VAL A 43 -4.07 -3.22 5.99
C VAL A 43 -4.88 -1.96 5.69
N LEU A 44 -4.20 -0.81 5.58
CA LEU A 44 -4.88 0.47 5.39
C LEU A 44 -5.65 0.56 4.06
N ILE A 45 -5.13 -0.02 2.97
CA ILE A 45 -5.77 0.10 1.64
C ILE A 45 -7.13 -0.58 1.55
N ILE A 46 -7.36 -1.63 2.34
CA ILE A 46 -8.64 -2.36 2.45
C ILE A 46 -9.50 -1.87 3.61
N SER A 47 -9.00 -0.92 4.40
CA SER A 47 -9.72 -0.27 5.49
C SER A 47 -10.50 0.96 4.99
N PRO A 48 -11.38 1.57 5.80
CA PRO A 48 -12.06 2.82 5.43
C PRO A 48 -11.12 4.04 5.32
N ILE A 49 -9.85 3.89 5.66
CA ILE A 49 -8.85 4.96 5.68
C ILE A 49 -8.30 5.20 4.26
N SER A 50 -7.85 6.43 3.97
CA SER A 50 -7.16 6.75 2.72
C SER A 50 -5.65 6.61 2.92
N THR A 51 -5.03 5.62 2.26
CA THR A 51 -3.57 5.40 2.26
C THR A 51 -2.82 6.58 1.69
N VAL A 52 -3.31 7.15 0.58
CA VAL A 52 -2.70 8.34 -0.06
C VAL A 52 -2.74 9.54 0.89
N ALA A 53 -3.86 9.74 1.59
CA ALA A 53 -3.98 10.83 2.55
C ALA A 53 -3.01 10.67 3.74
N ILE A 54 -2.85 9.44 4.25
CA ILE A 54 -1.86 9.15 5.30
C ILE A 54 -0.44 9.41 4.76
N GLY A 55 -0.08 8.87 3.60
CA GLY A 55 1.25 9.06 3.01
C GLY A 55 1.62 10.54 2.83
N MET A 56 0.67 11.37 2.40
CA MET A 56 0.83 12.82 2.32
C MET A 56 0.87 13.50 3.68
N ALA A 57 0.05 13.07 4.65
CA ALA A 57 -0.03 13.70 5.97
C ALA A 57 1.27 13.53 6.77
N ILE A 58 1.93 12.37 6.67
CA ILE A 58 3.22 12.10 7.34
C ILE A 58 4.43 12.33 6.46
N GLN A 59 4.22 12.83 5.23
CA GLN A 59 5.29 13.14 4.28
C GLN A 59 6.25 11.95 4.06
N LEU A 60 5.70 10.75 3.86
CA LEU A 60 6.51 9.58 3.50
C LEU A 60 7.27 9.89 2.22
N ASN A 61 8.58 9.77 2.26
CA ASN A 61 9.44 10.08 1.13
C ASN A 61 10.59 9.07 1.05
N GLY A 62 11.21 8.98 -0.13
CA GLY A 62 12.34 8.09 -0.32
C GLY A 62 11.91 6.62 -0.28
N LEU A 63 12.72 5.82 0.40
CA LEU A 63 12.53 4.39 0.58
C LEU A 63 11.22 4.04 1.33
N SER A 64 10.81 4.89 2.27
CA SER A 64 9.60 4.69 3.07
C SER A 64 8.31 4.81 2.24
N ALA A 65 8.29 5.74 1.27
CA ALA A 65 7.20 5.88 0.30
C ALA A 65 7.17 4.70 -0.69
N GLY A 66 8.33 4.24 -1.14
CA GLY A 66 8.44 3.05 -1.98
C GLY A 66 7.93 1.79 -1.27
N ALA A 67 8.25 1.62 0.01
CA ALA A 67 7.75 0.52 0.84
C ALA A 67 6.23 0.54 1.02
N ALA A 68 5.67 1.73 1.30
CA ALA A 68 4.22 1.91 1.40
C ALA A 68 3.51 1.54 0.09
N ALA A 69 4.02 2.04 -1.04
CA ALA A 69 3.46 1.75 -2.35
C ALA A 69 3.59 0.27 -2.72
N MET A 70 4.70 -0.38 -2.33
CA MET A 70 4.87 -1.83 -2.52
C MET A 70 3.87 -2.66 -1.70
N GLY A 71 3.59 -2.24 -0.46
CA GLY A 71 2.53 -2.86 0.36
C GLY A 71 1.18 -2.82 -0.34
N VAL A 72 0.81 -1.66 -0.91
CA VAL A 72 -0.42 -1.49 -1.70
C VAL A 72 -0.40 -2.35 -2.97
N ALA A 73 0.73 -2.44 -3.66
CA ALA A 73 0.90 -3.26 -4.85
C ALA A 73 0.70 -4.76 -4.57
N ALA A 74 1.36 -5.28 -3.54
CA ALA A 74 1.22 -6.67 -3.11
C ALA A 74 -0.25 -6.98 -2.74
N THR A 75 -0.90 -6.11 -1.96
CA THR A 75 -2.33 -6.28 -1.63
C THR A 75 -3.21 -6.29 -2.88
N THR A 76 -2.94 -5.40 -3.85
CA THR A 76 -3.68 -5.36 -5.11
C THR A 76 -3.62 -6.71 -5.82
N ILE A 77 -2.42 -7.27 -5.97
CA ILE A 77 -2.21 -8.55 -6.67
C ILE A 77 -2.91 -9.68 -5.93
N VAL A 78 -2.75 -9.78 -4.61
CA VAL A 78 -3.43 -10.81 -3.80
C VAL A 78 -4.94 -10.73 -3.95
N LEU A 79 -5.52 -9.52 -3.87
CA LEU A 79 -6.96 -9.34 -4.02
C LEU A 79 -7.44 -9.67 -5.43
N VAL A 80 -6.67 -9.32 -6.48
CA VAL A 80 -7.00 -9.66 -7.87
C VAL A 80 -6.99 -11.17 -8.07
N VAL A 81 -5.96 -11.88 -7.59
CA VAL A 81 -5.84 -13.35 -7.71
C VAL A 81 -7.01 -14.06 -7.01
N HIS A 82 -7.35 -13.63 -5.78
CA HIS A 82 -8.49 -14.21 -5.06
C HIS A 82 -9.83 -13.84 -5.71
N SER A 83 -9.98 -12.60 -6.16
CA SER A 83 -11.19 -12.12 -6.82
C SER A 83 -11.47 -12.84 -8.14
N TRP A 84 -10.43 -13.26 -8.87
CA TRP A 84 -10.58 -13.98 -10.14
C TRP A 84 -11.40 -15.27 -10.02
N LYS A 85 -11.25 -16.00 -8.90
CA LYS A 85 -11.96 -17.29 -8.70
C LYS A 85 -13.37 -17.12 -8.13
N VAL A 86 -13.67 -15.98 -7.52
CA VAL A 86 -14.87 -15.80 -6.68
C VAL A 86 -15.83 -14.75 -7.27
N ASN A 87 -15.30 -13.70 -7.88
CA ASN A 87 -16.08 -12.56 -8.36
C ASN A 87 -16.13 -12.51 -9.89
N LYS A 88 -17.08 -11.73 -10.41
CA LYS A 88 -17.19 -11.43 -11.83
C LYS A 88 -15.94 -10.69 -12.32
N SER A 89 -15.58 -10.89 -13.59
CA SER A 89 -14.42 -10.25 -14.23
C SER A 89 -14.38 -8.73 -14.06
N GLY A 90 -15.53 -8.05 -14.10
CA GLY A 90 -15.61 -6.60 -13.88
C GLY A 90 -15.18 -6.14 -12.48
N VAL A 91 -15.46 -6.93 -11.44
CA VAL A 91 -15.01 -6.64 -10.06
C VAL A 91 -13.51 -6.80 -9.95
N THR A 92 -12.97 -7.87 -10.53
CA THR A 92 -11.53 -8.14 -10.56
C THR A 92 -10.77 -7.04 -11.32
N ALA A 93 -11.30 -6.59 -12.46
CA ALA A 93 -10.75 -5.46 -13.21
C ALA A 93 -10.78 -4.16 -12.37
N ALA A 94 -11.90 -3.87 -11.71
CA ALA A 94 -12.02 -2.69 -10.85
C ALA A 94 -10.98 -2.70 -9.72
N ILE A 95 -10.75 -3.85 -9.06
CA ILE A 95 -9.73 -3.97 -8.01
C ILE A 95 -8.33 -3.70 -8.56
N GLY A 96 -7.99 -4.29 -9.72
CA GLY A 96 -6.71 -4.04 -10.39
C GLY A 96 -6.50 -2.57 -10.77
N LEU A 97 -7.59 -1.84 -11.04
CA LEU A 97 -7.59 -0.39 -11.31
C LEU A 97 -7.71 0.47 -10.04
N GLY A 98 -7.62 -0.13 -8.84
CA GLY A 98 -7.56 0.60 -7.56
C GLY A 98 -8.82 0.56 -6.71
N ALA A 99 -9.86 -0.17 -7.09
CA ALA A 99 -11.07 -0.35 -6.30
C ALA A 99 -10.92 -1.41 -5.18
N MET A 100 -9.74 -1.52 -4.57
CA MET A 100 -9.46 -2.45 -3.47
C MET A 100 -10.38 -2.25 -2.27
N LYS A 101 -10.85 -1.01 -2.06
CA LYS A 101 -11.84 -0.67 -1.02
C LYS A 101 -13.16 -1.44 -1.16
N MET A 102 -13.49 -1.97 -2.33
CA MET A 102 -14.66 -2.85 -2.49
C MET A 102 -14.54 -4.15 -1.68
N MET A 103 -13.32 -4.55 -1.29
CA MET A 103 -13.08 -5.71 -0.44
C MET A 103 -13.16 -5.41 1.06
N MET A 104 -13.45 -4.16 1.44
CA MET A 104 -13.62 -3.77 2.85
C MET A 104 -14.70 -4.59 3.59
N PRO A 105 -15.90 -4.87 3.02
CA PRO A 105 -16.88 -5.73 3.69
C PRO A 105 -16.36 -7.15 3.94
N ASN A 106 -15.56 -7.68 3.01
CA ASN A 106 -14.98 -9.03 3.13
C ASN A 106 -13.92 -9.07 4.23
N LEU A 107 -13.12 -8.00 4.40
CA LEU A 107 -12.17 -7.87 5.49
C LEU A 107 -12.84 -7.97 6.87
N PHE A 108 -13.94 -7.23 7.07
CA PHE A 108 -14.65 -7.23 8.35
C PHE A 108 -15.40 -8.54 8.61
N ARG A 109 -15.89 -9.20 7.55
CA ARG A 109 -16.59 -10.49 7.68
C ARG A 109 -15.63 -11.67 7.86
N TYR A 110 -14.47 -11.62 7.21
CA TYR A 110 -13.47 -12.68 7.18
C TYR A 110 -12.06 -12.09 7.37
N PRO A 111 -11.66 -11.75 8.61
CA PRO A 111 -10.37 -11.11 8.87
C PRO A 111 -9.17 -11.99 8.48
N ILE A 112 -9.39 -13.29 8.28
CA ILE A 112 -8.37 -14.24 7.84
C ILE A 112 -7.76 -13.87 6.47
N ILE A 113 -8.43 -13.06 5.65
CA ILE A 113 -7.86 -12.55 4.39
C ILE A 113 -6.59 -11.71 4.61
N LEU A 114 -6.39 -11.16 5.81
CA LEU A 114 -5.19 -10.39 6.15
C LEU A 114 -3.93 -11.24 6.19
N ILE A 115 -4.03 -12.53 6.52
CA ILE A 115 -2.86 -13.41 6.64
C ILE A 115 -2.08 -13.50 5.32
N PRO A 116 -2.70 -13.89 4.18
CA PRO A 116 -1.97 -13.93 2.91
C PRO A 116 -1.53 -12.53 2.44
N ILE A 117 -2.33 -11.49 2.73
CA ILE A 117 -1.98 -10.10 2.38
C ILE A 117 -0.71 -9.65 3.13
N LEU A 118 -0.68 -9.80 4.45
CA LEU A 118 0.48 -9.40 5.27
C LEU A 118 1.73 -10.20 4.92
N PHE A 119 1.57 -11.51 4.66
CA PHE A 119 2.71 -12.36 4.30
C PHE A 119 3.33 -11.94 2.96
N THR A 120 2.51 -11.76 1.92
CA THR A 120 2.99 -11.31 0.61
C THR A 120 3.53 -9.89 0.64
N SER A 121 2.91 -8.97 1.39
CA SER A 121 3.43 -7.61 1.59
C SER A 121 4.77 -7.60 2.32
N ALA A 122 4.96 -8.45 3.33
CA ALA A 122 6.23 -8.58 4.03
C ALA A 122 7.34 -9.09 3.11
N LEU A 123 7.07 -10.14 2.32
CA LEU A 123 8.03 -10.66 1.36
C LEU A 123 8.35 -9.66 0.25
N SER A 124 7.33 -8.98 -0.28
CA SER A 124 7.48 -7.97 -1.33
C SER A 124 8.22 -6.72 -0.86
N ALA A 125 8.29 -6.48 0.46
CA ALA A 125 9.00 -5.34 1.03
C ALA A 125 10.52 -5.55 1.15
N ILE A 126 11.02 -6.79 1.12
CA ILE A 126 12.46 -7.07 1.22
C ILE A 126 13.23 -6.45 0.03
N PRO A 127 12.79 -6.65 -1.22
CA PRO A 127 13.48 -6.11 -2.40
C PRO A 127 13.42 -4.58 -2.49
N VAL A 128 12.42 -3.94 -1.86
CA VAL A 128 12.35 -2.47 -1.77
C VAL A 128 13.61 -1.93 -1.10
N ALA A 129 14.00 -2.51 0.04
CA ALA A 129 15.19 -2.10 0.79
C ALA A 129 16.49 -2.48 0.05
N LEU A 130 16.53 -3.61 -0.66
CA LEU A 130 17.72 -4.08 -1.37
C LEU A 130 18.00 -3.31 -2.66
N PHE A 131 16.97 -3.00 -3.43
CA PHE A 131 17.08 -2.29 -4.71
C PHE A 131 16.85 -0.78 -4.60
N ASN A 132 16.70 -0.27 -3.38
CA ASN A 132 16.48 1.15 -3.10
C ASN A 132 15.29 1.72 -3.90
N VAL A 133 14.13 1.05 -3.78
CA VAL A 133 12.91 1.48 -4.47
C VAL A 133 12.35 2.71 -3.76
N VAL A 134 12.46 3.86 -4.41
CA VAL A 134 12.06 5.16 -3.88
C VAL A 134 10.70 5.58 -4.43
N GLY A 135 9.96 6.36 -3.64
CA GLY A 135 8.74 7.03 -4.06
C GLY A 135 8.59 8.41 -3.43
N THR A 136 7.46 9.05 -3.71
CA THR A 136 7.10 10.38 -3.19
C THR A 136 5.88 10.26 -2.25
N PRO A 137 5.58 11.30 -1.45
CA PRO A 137 4.38 11.28 -0.60
C PRO A 137 3.08 11.05 -1.36
N SER A 138 3.02 11.49 -2.62
CA SER A 138 1.86 11.26 -3.50
C SER A 138 1.79 9.83 -4.03
N SER A 139 2.92 9.15 -4.29
CA SER A 139 2.92 7.78 -4.82
C SER A 139 2.77 6.69 -3.76
N ALA A 140 3.08 6.99 -2.50
CA ALA A 140 3.05 6.04 -1.37
C ALA A 140 1.74 5.25 -1.21
N GLY A 141 0.59 5.84 -1.59
CA GLY A 141 -0.72 5.21 -1.41
C GLY A 141 -1.32 4.52 -2.65
N PHE A 142 -0.69 4.59 -3.82
CA PHE A 142 -1.26 4.09 -5.08
C PHE A 142 -0.79 2.69 -5.49
N GLY A 143 0.41 2.29 -5.10
CA GLY A 143 1.00 1.01 -5.54
C GLY A 143 1.01 0.86 -7.05
N LEU A 144 0.40 -0.22 -7.58
CA LEU A 144 0.33 -0.50 -9.03
C LEU A 144 -0.78 0.28 -9.75
N VAL A 145 -1.67 0.94 -9.02
CA VAL A 145 -2.82 1.65 -9.59
C VAL A 145 -2.33 2.79 -10.47
N GLY A 146 -2.74 2.79 -11.74
CA GLY A 146 -2.33 3.80 -12.72
C GLY A 146 -0.83 3.83 -13.00
N LEU A 147 -0.08 2.77 -12.62
CA LEU A 147 1.38 2.69 -12.70
C LEU A 147 2.11 3.78 -11.90
N VAL A 148 1.45 4.43 -10.94
CA VAL A 148 2.02 5.56 -10.19
C VAL A 148 3.24 5.15 -9.37
N GLY A 149 3.21 3.98 -8.71
CA GLY A 149 4.36 3.45 -7.96
C GLY A 149 5.57 3.16 -8.85
N PRO A 150 5.43 2.28 -9.86
CA PRO A 150 6.52 1.97 -10.79
C PRO A 150 7.10 3.21 -11.48
N LEU A 151 6.26 4.11 -11.98
CA LEU A 151 6.72 5.33 -12.66
C LEU A 151 7.46 6.26 -11.70
N ALA A 152 6.97 6.44 -10.47
CA ALA A 152 7.67 7.25 -9.47
C ALA A 152 9.04 6.67 -9.08
N SER A 153 9.16 5.34 -9.02
CA SER A 153 10.46 4.70 -8.75
C SER A 153 11.44 4.79 -9.91
N ILE A 154 10.95 4.68 -11.15
CA ILE A 154 11.77 4.87 -12.36
C ILE A 154 12.26 6.31 -12.44
N ASP A 155 11.39 7.28 -12.20
CA ASP A 155 11.73 8.71 -12.19
C ASP A 155 12.76 9.04 -11.09
N ALA A 156 12.70 8.33 -9.97
CA ALA A 156 13.70 8.40 -8.90
C ALA A 156 15.04 7.72 -9.23
N GLY A 157 15.21 7.13 -10.42
CA GLY A 157 16.46 6.56 -10.90
C GLY A 157 16.56 5.03 -10.84
N LEU A 158 15.46 4.32 -10.53
CA LEU A 158 15.45 2.86 -10.57
C LEU A 158 15.52 2.36 -12.01
N ASN A 159 16.42 1.41 -12.29
CA ASN A 159 16.53 0.79 -13.61
C ASN A 159 15.20 0.12 -14.00
N ILE A 160 14.74 0.35 -15.23
CA ILE A 160 13.47 -0.16 -15.76
C ILE A 160 13.33 -1.69 -15.60
N PHE A 161 14.43 -2.43 -15.78
CA PHE A 161 14.43 -3.89 -15.65
C PHE A 161 14.22 -4.31 -14.19
N VAL A 162 14.88 -3.63 -13.25
CA VAL A 162 14.73 -3.86 -11.81
C VAL A 162 13.33 -3.44 -11.36
N ALA A 163 12.80 -2.33 -11.89
CA ALA A 163 11.45 -1.87 -11.61
C ALA A 163 10.41 -2.94 -12.03
N ILE A 164 10.51 -3.50 -13.23
CA ILE A 164 9.59 -4.55 -13.70
C ILE A 164 9.69 -5.79 -12.80
N CYS A 165 10.91 -6.23 -12.47
CA CYS A 165 11.10 -7.37 -11.58
C CYS A 165 10.49 -7.13 -10.19
N VAL A 166 10.78 -5.99 -9.57
CA VAL A 166 10.35 -5.72 -8.19
C VAL A 166 8.85 -5.47 -8.09
N TRP A 167 8.24 -4.78 -9.06
CA TRP A 167 6.82 -4.42 -9.01
C TRP A 167 5.87 -5.51 -9.52
N PHE A 168 6.30 -6.37 -10.45
CA PHE A 168 5.41 -7.36 -11.07
C PHE A 168 5.78 -8.82 -10.77
N VAL A 169 7.07 -9.16 -10.65
CA VAL A 169 7.50 -10.55 -10.47
C VAL A 169 7.47 -10.97 -9.01
N ILE A 170 7.89 -10.08 -8.11
CA ILE A 170 8.02 -10.40 -6.68
C ILE A 170 6.66 -10.50 -5.99
N PRO A 171 5.70 -9.58 -6.20
CA PRO A 171 4.42 -9.68 -5.48
C PRO A 171 3.47 -10.72 -6.08
N THR A 172 3.84 -11.36 -7.19
CA THR A 172 3.12 -12.49 -7.80
C THR A 172 3.68 -13.85 -7.41
N ALA A 173 4.87 -13.89 -6.78
CA ALA A 173 5.53 -15.10 -6.29
C ALA A 173 5.03 -15.49 -4.89
#